data_AF-M5S3G6-F1
#
_entry.id   AF-M5S3G6-F1
#
_cell.length_a   1.000
_cell.length_b   1.000
_cell.length_c   1.000
_cell.angle_alpha   90.00
_cell.angle_beta   90.00
_cell.angle_gamma   90.00
#
_symmetry.space_group_name_H-M   'P 1'
#
loop_
_entity.id
_entity.type
_entity.pdbx_description
1 polymer ?
#
loop_
_entity_poly.entity_id
_entity_poly.type
_entity_poly.pdbx_seq_one_letter_code
_entity_poly.pdbx_strand_id
1 'polypeptide(L)'
;MQAMSDSELIAAIHAVPKFADPNVLPQIKIDGANGQHAALMRLNHPVRLQIEGSLGDYAYAYNAEADIRQTGNVGHGVGEGMRSGAVRIRGNAGVGAGAA
;
A
#
# COMPACT_ATOMS: atom_id res chain seq x y z
N MET A 1 -13.18 8.13 -12.27
CA MET A 1 -12.68 7.37 -11.10
C MET A 1 -13.85 7.11 -10.18
N GLN A 2 -14.07 5.86 -9.78
CA GLN A 2 -14.97 5.56 -8.66
C GLN A 2 -14.25 5.87 -7.37
N ALA A 3 -14.81 6.73 -6.54
CA ALA A 3 -14.34 6.91 -5.18
C ALA A 3 -14.72 5.66 -4.38
N MET A 4 -13.74 5.03 -3.74
CA MET A 4 -13.92 3.87 -2.87
C MET A 4 -13.49 4.27 -1.46
N SER A 5 -14.16 3.75 -0.45
CA SER A 5 -13.62 3.75 0.92
C SER A 5 -12.42 2.80 1.04
N ASP A 6 -11.63 2.95 2.11
CA ASP A 6 -10.45 2.10 2.35
C ASP A 6 -10.81 0.61 2.46
N SER A 7 -11.94 0.27 3.08
CA SER A 7 -12.41 -1.11 3.22
C SER A 7 -12.84 -1.70 1.87
N GLU A 8 -13.54 -0.94 1.04
CA GLU A 8 -13.93 -1.34 -0.31
C GLU A 8 -12.70 -1.54 -1.20
N LEU A 9 -11.71 -0.66 -1.10
CA LEU A 9 -10.45 -0.78 -1.82
C LEU A 9 -9.68 -2.05 -1.42
N ILE A 10 -9.53 -2.33 -0.13
CA ILE A 10 -8.87 -3.55 0.35
C ILE A 10 -9.63 -4.80 -0.11
N ALA A 11 -10.97 -4.80 -0.02
CA ALA A 11 -11.78 -5.90 -0.49
C ALA A 11 -11.62 -6.14 -2.00
N ALA A 12 -11.57 -5.07 -2.80
CA ALA A 12 -11.34 -5.14 -4.24
C ALA A 12 -9.95 -5.71 -4.57
N ILE A 13 -8.91 -5.31 -3.83
CA ILE A 13 -7.56 -5.86 -4.00
C ILE A 13 -7.54 -7.36 -3.67
N HIS A 14 -8.20 -7.80 -2.59
CA HIS A 14 -8.25 -9.21 -2.22
C HIS A 14 -9.04 -10.08 -3.22
N ALA A 15 -9.98 -9.49 -3.95
CA ALA A 15 -10.72 -10.18 -5.01
C ALA A 15 -9.90 -10.41 -6.29
N VAL A 16 -8.73 -9.77 -6.43
CA VAL A 16 -7.85 -10.00 -7.57
C VAL A 16 -7.27 -11.41 -7.53
N PRO A 17 -7.31 -12.18 -8.63
CA PRO A 17 -6.75 -13.52 -8.67
C PRO A 17 -5.24 -13.54 -8.39
N LYS A 18 -4.80 -14.51 -7.59
CA LYS A 18 -3.38 -14.79 -7.41
C LYS A 18 -2.86 -15.61 -8.60
N PHE A 19 -1.69 -15.26 -9.13
CA PHE A 19 -1.04 -16.04 -10.17
C PHE A 19 -0.23 -17.20 -9.58
N ALA A 20 -0.07 -18.29 -10.35
CA ALA A 20 0.67 -19.47 -9.92
C ALA A 20 2.20 -19.24 -9.90
N ASP A 21 2.72 -18.39 -10.81
CA ASP A 21 4.12 -17.98 -10.78
C ASP A 21 4.29 -16.84 -9.76
N PRO A 22 5.09 -17.05 -8.69
CA PRO A 22 5.30 -16.03 -7.67
C PRO A 22 6.04 -14.77 -8.18
N ASN A 23 6.68 -14.84 -9.35
CA ASN A 23 7.37 -13.70 -9.95
C ASN A 23 6.43 -12.79 -10.76
N VAL A 24 5.18 -13.23 -10.98
CA VAL A 24 4.16 -12.48 -11.73
C VAL A 24 3.11 -11.98 -10.75
N LEU A 25 3.15 -10.68 -10.46
CA LEU A 25 2.17 -10.03 -9.60
C LEU A 25 1.13 -9.28 -10.44
N PRO A 26 -0.17 -9.36 -10.11
CA PRO A 26 -1.17 -8.46 -10.66
C PRO A 26 -0.75 -7.01 -10.38
N GLN A 27 -1.00 -6.11 -11.33
CA GLN A 27 -0.67 -4.69 -11.18
C GLN A 27 -1.94 -3.89 -11.02
N ILE A 28 -1.99 -3.08 -9.97
CA ILE A 28 -3.12 -2.17 -9.70
C ILE A 28 -2.56 -0.75 -9.58
N LYS A 29 -3.19 0.17 -10.31
CA LYS A 29 -2.96 1.61 -10.16
C LYS A 29 -4.06 2.19 -9.28
N ILE A 30 -3.67 2.93 -8.25
CA ILE A 30 -4.56 3.67 -7.35
C ILE A 30 -4.24 5.14 -7.51
N ASP A 31 -5.21 5.92 -7.96
CA ASP A 31 -5.11 7.37 -8.12
C ASP A 31 -5.90 8.11 -7.04
N GLY A 32 -5.66 9.43 -6.93
CA GLY A 32 -6.43 10.29 -6.03
C GLY A 32 -6.15 10.08 -4.53
N ALA A 33 -5.04 9.44 -4.16
CA ALA A 33 -4.63 9.35 -2.76
C ALA A 33 -4.41 10.76 -2.19
N ASN A 34 -5.05 11.06 -1.06
CA ASN A 34 -5.16 12.43 -0.56
C ASN A 34 -5.08 12.50 0.97
N GLY A 35 -4.04 11.89 1.54
CA GLY A 35 -3.69 12.03 2.95
C GLY A 35 -4.43 11.09 3.90
N GLN A 36 -5.05 10.01 3.40
CA GLN A 36 -5.71 9.03 4.26
C GLN A 36 -4.70 8.41 5.24
N HIS A 37 -4.99 8.48 6.54
CA HIS A 37 -4.25 7.78 7.58
C HIS A 37 -4.63 6.29 7.58
N ALA A 38 -3.72 5.42 8.03
CA ALA A 38 -3.94 3.98 8.11
C ALA A 38 -4.30 3.31 6.76
N ALA A 39 -4.04 3.99 5.64
CA ALA A 39 -4.39 3.52 4.32
C ALA A 39 -3.62 2.23 3.99
N LEU A 40 -4.35 1.23 3.46
CA LEU A 40 -3.78 -0.05 3.03
C LEU A 40 -3.01 -0.78 4.15
N MET A 41 -3.37 -0.54 5.42
CA MET A 41 -2.86 -1.32 6.54
C MET A 41 -3.29 -2.79 6.42
N ARG A 42 -2.42 -3.69 6.90
CA ARG A 42 -2.65 -5.14 6.98
C ARG A 42 -2.98 -5.79 5.63
N LEU A 43 -2.59 -5.16 4.52
CA LEU A 43 -2.71 -5.75 3.20
C LEU A 43 -1.88 -7.04 3.16
N ASN A 44 -2.53 -8.17 2.95
CA ASN A 44 -1.91 -9.49 2.91
C ASN A 44 -2.28 -10.21 1.61
N HIS A 45 -1.75 -9.70 0.51
CA HIS A 45 -2.07 -10.21 -0.82
C HIS A 45 -0.91 -9.94 -1.79
N PRO A 46 -0.51 -10.93 -2.62
CA PRO A 46 0.60 -10.77 -3.55
C PRO A 46 0.18 -9.93 -4.76
N VAL A 47 0.35 -8.63 -4.64
CA VAL A 47 0.00 -7.64 -5.68
C VAL A 47 1.06 -6.57 -5.79
N ARG A 48 1.23 -6.02 -6.99
CA ARG A 48 2.03 -4.82 -7.21
C ARG A 48 1.12 -3.59 -7.27
N LEU A 49 1.28 -2.68 -6.34
CA LEU A 49 0.51 -1.45 -6.28
C LEU A 49 1.35 -0.25 -6.74
N GLN A 50 0.76 0.60 -7.57
CA GLN A 50 1.28 1.93 -7.88
C GLN A 50 0.27 2.99 -7.41
N ILE A 51 0.68 3.80 -6.44
CA ILE A 51 -0.18 4.77 -5.76
C ILE A 51 0.25 6.16 -6.21
N GLU A 52 -0.72 6.95 -6.65
CA GLU A 52 -0.54 8.34 -7.03
C GLU A 52 -1.23 9.27 -6.04
N GLY A 53 -0.44 10.14 -5.42
CA GLY A 53 -0.90 11.06 -4.37
C GLY A 53 -0.22 10.79 -3.03
N SER A 54 -0.58 11.55 -2.00
CA SER A 54 0.03 11.42 -0.66
C SER A 54 -0.86 10.59 0.26
N LEU A 55 -0.27 9.94 1.27
CA LEU A 55 -0.99 9.26 2.35
C LEU A 55 -0.55 9.78 3.71
N GLY A 56 -1.38 9.53 4.73
CA GLY A 56 -1.13 9.95 6.10
C GLY A 56 -0.28 8.96 6.88
N ASP A 57 -0.38 9.06 8.21
CA ASP A 57 0.36 8.20 9.15
C ASP A 57 -0.07 6.74 9.04
N TYR A 58 0.85 5.83 9.34
CA TYR A 58 0.66 4.37 9.37
C TYR A 58 0.20 3.75 8.05
N ALA A 59 0.39 4.46 6.93
CA ALA A 59 0.17 3.89 5.60
C ALA A 59 1.00 2.59 5.45
N TYR A 60 0.37 1.54 4.91
CA TYR A 60 1.01 0.23 4.68
C TYR A 60 1.53 -0.49 5.94
N ALA A 61 1.17 -0.04 7.14
CA ALA A 61 1.57 -0.75 8.35
C ALA A 61 1.01 -2.18 8.33
N TYR A 62 1.82 -3.14 8.79
CA TYR A 62 1.58 -4.58 8.73
C TYR A 62 1.41 -5.15 7.31
N ASN A 63 1.98 -4.50 6.27
CA ASN A 63 2.00 -5.06 4.92
C ASN A 63 2.65 -6.45 4.88
N ALA A 64 2.01 -7.35 4.14
CA ALA A 64 2.47 -8.69 3.84
C ALA A 64 2.24 -8.97 2.36
N GLU A 65 3.28 -9.47 1.70
CA GLU A 65 3.32 -9.90 0.29
C GLU A 65 3.23 -8.80 -0.77
N ALA A 66 2.59 -7.64 -0.51
CA ALA A 66 2.44 -6.62 -1.56
C ALA A 66 3.73 -5.84 -1.88
N ASP A 67 3.91 -5.51 -3.16
CA ASP A 67 4.99 -4.71 -3.72
C ASP A 67 4.47 -3.32 -4.10
N ILE A 68 4.74 -2.33 -3.26
CA ILE A 68 4.12 -1.02 -3.27
C ILE A 68 5.10 0.04 -3.79
N ARG A 69 4.64 0.87 -4.73
CA ARG A 69 5.30 2.08 -5.21
C ARG A 69 4.40 3.28 -4.96
N GLN A 70 4.82 4.15 -4.05
CA GLN A 70 4.11 5.38 -3.70
C GLN A 70 4.84 6.59 -4.31
N THR A 71 4.12 7.40 -5.08
CA THR A 71 4.73 8.58 -5.72
C THR A 71 4.72 9.82 -4.82
N GLY A 72 3.72 9.97 -3.94
CA GLY A 72 3.62 11.11 -3.04
C GLY A 72 4.31 10.93 -1.69
N ASN A 73 4.04 11.87 -0.78
CA ASN A 73 4.53 11.83 0.59
C ASN A 73 3.70 10.83 1.42
N VAL A 74 4.30 10.34 2.50
CA VAL A 74 3.64 9.50 3.50
C VAL A 74 3.94 10.02 4.90
N GLY A 75 2.99 9.82 5.82
CA GLY A 75 3.13 10.25 7.21
C GLY A 75 4.09 9.39 8.04
N HIS A 76 4.01 9.55 9.35
CA HIS A 76 4.77 8.80 10.34
C HIS A 76 4.38 7.33 10.38
N GLY A 77 5.29 6.45 10.78
CA GLY A 77 5.00 5.02 10.94
C GLY A 77 4.65 4.28 9.64
N VAL A 78 5.02 4.83 8.48
CA VAL A 78 4.78 4.15 7.20
C VAL A 78 5.44 2.77 7.21
N GLY A 79 4.69 1.73 6.87
CA GLY A 79 5.21 0.35 6.87
C GLY A 79 5.61 -0.18 8.25
N GLU A 80 5.09 0.39 9.34
CA GLU A 80 5.33 -0.16 10.68
C GLU A 80 4.86 -1.63 10.76
N GLY A 81 5.66 -2.50 11.38
CA GLY A 81 5.30 -3.91 11.58
C GLY A 81 5.17 -4.72 10.29
N MET A 82 5.75 -4.24 9.17
CA MET A 82 5.80 -4.96 7.89
C MET A 82 6.36 -6.38 8.06
N ARG A 83 5.68 -7.37 7.47
CA ARG A 83 6.06 -8.80 7.56
C ARG A 83 6.78 -9.30 6.30
N SER A 84 6.37 -8.83 5.12
CA SER A 84 6.97 -9.19 3.84
C SER A 84 6.57 -8.19 2.75
N GLY A 85 7.03 -8.43 1.51
CA GLY A 85 6.80 -7.53 0.38
C GLY A 85 7.79 -6.37 0.36
N ALA A 86 7.40 -5.25 -0.25
CA ALA A 86 8.24 -4.05 -0.31
C ALA A 86 7.39 -2.78 -0.38
N VAL A 87 7.84 -1.71 0.27
CA VAL A 87 7.25 -0.37 0.16
C VAL A 87 8.33 0.60 -0.30
N ARG A 88 8.13 1.21 -1.47
CA ARG A 88 9.05 2.19 -2.05
C ARG A 88 8.36 3.54 -2.17
N ILE A 89 8.82 4.50 -1.40
CA ILE A 89 8.31 5.87 -1.38
C ILE A 89 9.22 6.74 -2.25
N ARG A 90 8.64 7.46 -3.20
CA ARG A 90 9.37 8.45 -4.02
C ARG A 90 9.27 9.87 -3.46
N GLY A 91 8.26 10.16 -2.65
CA GLY A 91 8.18 11.38 -1.85
C GLY A 91 8.95 11.27 -0.53
N ASN A 92 8.58 12.11 0.43
CA ASN A 92 9.11 12.06 1.78
C ASN A 92 8.33 11.08 2.66
N ALA A 93 9.03 10.40 3.56
CA ALA A 93 8.43 9.58 4.61
C ALA A 93 8.61 10.25 5.96
N GLY A 94 7.58 10.20 6.81
CA GLY A 94 7.66 10.66 8.19
C GLY A 94 8.55 9.77 9.06
N VAL A 95 8.77 10.22 10.30
CA VAL A 95 9.51 9.48 11.33
C VAL A 95 8.93 8.07 11.53
N GLY A 96 9.79 7.09 11.76
CA GLY A 96 9.38 5.71 12.06
C GLY A 96 9.07 4.85 10.83
N ALA A 97 9.55 5.23 9.64
CA ALA A 97 9.40 4.41 8.45
C ALA A 97 10.00 3.01 8.65
N GLY A 98 9.19 1.97 8.48
CA GLY A 98 9.59 0.57 8.67
C GLY A 98 9.92 0.19 10.12
N ALA A 99 9.43 0.95 11.11
CA ALA A 99 9.57 0.59 12.52
C ALA A 99 8.90 -0.75 12.87
N ALA A 100 9.25 -1.33 14.02
CA ALA A 100 8.76 -2.63 14.49
C ALA A 100 7.88 -2.49 15.73
#